data_AF-A0A401H9P8-F1
#
_entry.id   AF-A0A401H9P8-F1
#
_cell.length_a   1.000
_cell.length_b   1.000
_cell.length_c   1.000
_cell.angle_alpha   90.00
_cell.angle_beta   90.00
_cell.angle_gamma   90.00
#
_symmetry.space_group_name_H-M   'P 1'
#
loop_
_entity.id
_entity.type
_entity.pdbx_description
1 polymer ?
#
loop_
_entity_poly.entity_id
_entity_poly.type
_entity_poly.pdbx_seq_one_letter_code
_entity_poly.pdbx_strand_id
1 'polypeptide(L)'
;MGQTLRKIELTEEAFRSCRDKPQYRFLVTISEAKPGEEFEIVGEDAILSFDTVLSILEDEGFEYDIVERDDLLGTYTVIARKKG
;
A
#
# COMPACT_ATOMS: atom_id res chain seq x y z
N MET A 1 -0.43 -5.79 -23.42
CA MET A 1 0.72 -6.06 -22.53
C MET A 1 0.19 -5.90 -21.12
N GLY A 2 -0.04 -7.00 -20.40
CA GLY A 2 -0.62 -6.96 -19.06
C GLY A 2 0.38 -6.33 -18.10
N GLN A 3 0.07 -5.15 -17.58
CA GLN A 3 0.85 -4.57 -16.50
C GLN A 3 0.50 -5.38 -15.24
N THR A 4 1.48 -6.12 -14.73
CA THR A 4 1.32 -6.86 -13.47
C THR A 4 1.40 -5.84 -12.34
N LEU A 5 0.26 -5.57 -11.72
CA LEU A 5 0.16 -4.81 -10.47
C LEU A 5 1.17 -5.33 -9.44
N ARG A 6 1.99 -4.45 -8.87
CA ARG A 6 2.94 -4.85 -7.82
C ARG A 6 2.23 -4.85 -6.48
N LYS A 7 2.05 -6.04 -5.89
CA LYS A 7 1.37 -6.18 -4.59
C LYS A 7 2.27 -5.77 -3.42
N ILE A 8 1.74 -4.96 -2.50
CA ILE A 8 2.33 -4.62 -1.21
C ILE A 8 1.39 -5.13 -0.12
N GLU A 9 1.91 -5.96 0.77
CA GLU A 9 1.13 -6.57 1.86
C GLU A 9 1.56 -5.97 3.19
N LEU A 10 0.63 -5.24 3.81
CA LEU A 10 0.72 -4.59 5.12
C LEU A 10 -0.10 -5.37 6.15
N THR A 11 0.10 -6.68 6.20
CA THR A 11 -0.64 -7.61 7.07
C THR A 11 0.23 -8.18 8.19
N GLU A 12 -0.39 -8.66 9.27
CA GLU A 12 0.27 -9.40 10.34
C GLU A 12 1.01 -10.63 9.80
N GLU A 13 0.41 -11.34 8.83
CA GLU A 13 1.04 -12.51 8.20
C GLU A 13 2.33 -12.14 7.45
N ALA A 14 2.31 -11.02 6.72
CA ALA A 14 3.49 -10.47 6.07
C ALA A 14 4.54 -10.01 7.10
N PHE A 15 4.09 -9.43 8.21
CA PHE A 15 4.96 -9.04 9.33
C PHE A 15 5.66 -10.25 9.96
N ARG A 16 4.95 -11.36 10.16
CA ARG A 16 5.50 -12.60 10.76
C ARG A 16 6.53 -13.27 9.85
N SER A 17 6.41 -13.10 8.54
CA SER A 17 7.28 -13.75 7.55
C SER A 17 8.49 -12.91 7.13
N CYS A 18 8.50 -11.60 7.40
CA CYS A 18 9.61 -10.71 7.06
C CYS A 18 10.50 -10.39 8.26
N ARG A 19 11.81 -10.33 8.02
CA ARG A 19 12.81 -9.87 9.01
C ARG A 19 12.78 -8.34 9.18
N ASP A 20 12.30 -7.63 8.15
CA ASP A 20 12.10 -6.18 8.11
C ASP A 20 10.61 -5.86 8.24
N LYS A 21 10.26 -4.79 8.98
CA LYS A 21 8.85 -4.45 9.19
C LYS A 21 8.20 -4.04 7.86
N PRO A 22 7.04 -4.61 7.46
CA PRO A 22 6.36 -4.35 6.18
C PRO A 22 6.05 -2.86 5.95
N GLN A 23 5.78 -2.09 7.01
CA GLN A 23 5.62 -0.64 6.95
C GLN A 23 6.84 0.11 6.39
N TYR A 24 8.07 -0.32 6.71
CA TYR A 24 9.28 0.31 6.15
C TYR A 24 9.45 -0.04 4.68
N ARG A 25 9.16 -1.29 4.30
CA ARG A 25 9.21 -1.71 2.91
C ARG A 25 8.19 -0.95 2.06
N PHE A 26 7.00 -0.72 2.60
CA PHE A 26 5.98 0.13 1.98
C PHE A 26 6.53 1.55 1.74
N LEU A 27 7.01 2.23 2.77
CA LEU A 27 7.55 3.59 2.65
C LEU A 27 8.64 3.70 1.57
N VAL A 28 9.62 2.79 1.60
CA VAL A 28 10.71 2.77 0.61
C VAL A 28 10.17 2.51 -0.80
N THR A 29 9.27 1.54 -0.95
CA THR A 29 8.71 1.19 -2.27
C THR A 29 7.91 2.34 -2.87
N ILE A 30 7.07 3.01 -2.07
CA ILE A 30 6.27 4.15 -2.51
C ILE A 30 7.15 5.35 -2.86
N SER A 31 8.19 5.62 -2.07
CA SER A 31 9.13 6.72 -2.31
C SER A 31 9.98 6.51 -3.57
N GLU A 32 10.40 5.28 -3.84
CA GLU A 32 11.21 4.94 -5.04
C GLU A 32 10.37 4.69 -6.30
N ALA A 33 9.03 4.75 -6.21
CA ALA A 33 8.14 4.47 -7.32
C ALA A 33 8.30 5.48 -8.46
N LYS A 34 8.33 4.95 -9.69
CA LYS A 34 8.43 5.75 -10.90
C LYS A 34 7.05 6.19 -11.40
N PRO A 35 6.94 7.35 -12.07
CA PRO A 35 5.74 7.76 -12.75
C PRO A 35 5.10 6.66 -13.60
N GLY A 36 3.82 6.40 -13.34
CA GLY A 36 3.05 5.36 -14.02
C GLY A 36 3.16 3.96 -13.40
N GLU A 37 4.02 3.72 -12.40
CA GLU A 37 3.96 2.47 -11.62
C GLU A 37 2.68 2.40 -10.80
N GLU A 38 2.13 1.19 -10.73
CA GLU A 38 0.86 0.89 -10.07
C GLU A 38 1.05 -0.25 -9.06
N PHE A 39 0.45 -0.07 -7.89
CA PHE A 39 0.58 -0.96 -6.74
C PHE A 39 -0.79 -1.34 -6.20
N GLU A 40 -0.93 -2.60 -5.82
CA GLU A 40 -2.07 -3.08 -5.03
C GLU A 40 -1.62 -3.19 -3.58
N ILE A 41 -2.16 -2.36 -2.72
CA ILE A 41 -1.82 -2.29 -1.29
C ILE A 41 -2.94 -2.99 -0.53
N VAL A 42 -2.63 -4.14 0.05
CA VAL A 42 -3.54 -4.88 0.94
C VAL A 42 -3.01 -4.75 2.35
N GLY A 43 -3.80 -4.18 3.26
CA GLY A 43 -3.31 -3.84 4.59
C GLY A 43 -4.33 -4.01 5.71
N GLU A 44 -3.80 -4.01 6.93
CA GLU A 44 -4.53 -4.06 8.19
C GLU A 44 -4.18 -2.81 9.01
N ASP A 45 -5.19 -2.16 9.59
CA ASP A 45 -5.01 -0.97 10.44
C ASP A 45 -4.08 -1.20 11.62
N ALA A 46 -4.02 -2.45 12.10
CA ALA A 46 -3.13 -2.87 13.18
C ALA A 46 -1.64 -2.76 12.80
N ILE A 47 -1.30 -2.78 11.50
CA ILE A 47 0.06 -2.66 10.98
C ILE A 47 0.34 -1.22 10.55
N LEU A 48 -0.54 -0.67 9.71
CA LEU A 48 -0.48 0.71 9.27
C LEU A 48 -1.91 1.18 9.01
N SER A 49 -2.34 2.23 9.68
CA SER A 49 -3.72 2.70 9.57
C SER A 49 -4.04 3.16 8.16
N PHE A 50 -5.26 2.89 7.72
CA PHE A 50 -5.77 3.26 6.40
C PHE A 50 -5.53 4.74 6.09
N ASP A 51 -5.88 5.66 7.01
CA ASP A 51 -5.64 7.10 6.84
C ASP A 51 -4.15 7.44 6.67
N THR A 52 -3.26 6.70 7.34
CA THR A 52 -1.81 6.92 7.20
C THR A 52 -1.34 6.49 5.82
N VAL A 53 -1.85 5.37 5.31
CA VAL A 53 -1.55 4.92 3.94
C VAL A 53 -2.00 5.96 2.93
N LEU A 54 -3.24 6.44 3.02
CA LEU A 54 -3.75 7.45 2.10
C LEU A 54 -2.91 8.74 2.16
N SER A 55 -2.62 9.23 3.37
CA SER A 55 -1.82 10.43 3.55
C SER A 55 -0.42 10.30 2.92
N ILE A 56 0.22 9.13 3.03
CA ILE A 56 1.54 8.88 2.42
C ILE A 56 1.43 8.86 0.90
N LEU A 57 0.40 8.20 0.36
CA LEU A 57 0.16 8.17 -1.09
C LEU A 57 -0.05 9.57 -1.65
N GLU A 58 -0.82 10.43 -0.96
CA GLU A 58 -1.03 11.81 -1.38
C GLU A 58 0.24 12.65 -1.35
N ASP A 59 1.02 12.57 -0.25
CA ASP A 59 2.29 13.28 -0.09
C ASP A 59 3.30 12.89 -1.16
N GLU A 60 3.33 11.60 -1.50
CA GLU A 60 4.17 11.04 -2.56
C GLU A 60 3.59 11.24 -3.97
N GLY A 61 2.47 11.95 -4.13
CA GLY A 61 1.92 12.26 -5.44
C GLY A 61 1.35 11.05 -6.19
N PHE A 62 0.74 10.12 -5.47
CA PHE A 62 -0.05 9.05 -6.08
C PHE A 62 -1.49 9.51 -6.33
N GLU A 63 -2.12 8.91 -7.33
CA GLU A 63 -3.58 8.75 -7.39
C GLU A 63 -3.93 7.36 -6.85
N TYR A 64 -5.09 7.22 -6.23
CA TYR A 64 -5.50 5.94 -5.67
C TYR A 64 -7.00 5.72 -5.74
N ASP A 65 -7.38 4.45 -5.82
CA ASP A 65 -8.74 3.95 -5.75
C ASP A 65 -8.86 2.98 -4.58
N ILE A 66 -9.86 3.20 -3.74
CA ILE A 66 -10.18 2.32 -2.62
C ILE A 66 -11.02 1.18 -3.18
N VAL A 67 -10.44 -0.02 -3.25
CA VAL A 67 -11.10 -1.21 -3.79
C VAL A 67 -11.98 -1.85 -2.75
N GLU A 68 -11.46 -1.98 -1.53
CA GLU A 68 -12.15 -2.61 -0.42
C GLU A 68 -11.77 -1.94 0.89
N ARG A 69 -12.75 -1.79 1.78
CA ARG A 69 -12.55 -1.33 3.15
C ARG A 69 -13.51 -2.07 4.06
N ASP A 70 -12.98 -2.77 5.06
CA ASP A 70 -13.77 -3.40 6.11
C ASP A 70 -13.36 -2.80 7.47
N ASP A 71 -14.18 -1.89 7.98
CA ASP A 71 -13.92 -1.22 9.26
C ASP A 71 -14.14 -2.14 10.48
N LEU A 72 -14.84 -3.27 10.32
CA LEU A 72 -15.05 -4.24 11.41
C LEU A 72 -13.81 -5.11 11.61
N LEU A 73 -13.20 -5.53 10.51
CA LEU A 73 -11.97 -6.32 10.50
C LEU A 73 -10.71 -5.44 10.51
N GLY A 74 -10.86 -4.14 10.21
CA GLY A 74 -9.74 -3.21 10.11
C GLY A 74 -8.85 -3.50 8.90
N THR A 75 -9.40 -4.06 7.82
CA THR A 75 -8.66 -4.38 6.59
C THR A 75 -8.99 -3.37 5.48
N TYR A 76 -8.08 -3.23 4.53
CA TYR A 76 -8.28 -2.38 3.35
C TYR A 76 -7.48 -2.88 2.15
N THR A 77 -8.00 -2.59 0.96
CA THR A 77 -7.30 -2.76 -0.31
C THR A 77 -7.38 -1.47 -1.11
N VAL A 78 -6.22 -0.95 -1.50
CA VAL A 78 -6.08 0.29 -2.26
C VAL A 78 -5.23 0.02 -3.50
N ILE A 79 -5.69 0.44 -4.67
CA ILE A 79 -4.87 0.49 -5.89
C ILE A 79 -4.30 1.90 -5.99
N ALA A 80 -2.98 2.04 -6.03
CA ALA A 80 -2.31 3.33 -6.09
C ALA A 80 -1.37 3.41 -7.29
N ARG A 81 -1.40 4.54 -8.00
CA ARG A 81 -0.56 4.81 -9.17
C ARG A 81 0.24 6.10 -9.00
N LYS A 82 1.54 6.06 -9.26
CA LYS A 82 2.41 7.25 -9.15
C LYS A 82 2.11 8.22 -10.29
N LYS A 83 1.79 9.47 -9.97
CA LYS A 83 1.64 10.55 -10.97
C LYS A 83 3.00 10.91 -11.58
N GLY A 84 2.99 11.41 -12.81
CA GLY A 84 4.18 11.85 -13.54
C GLY A 84 4.36 13.36 -13.58
#